data_AF-A0A9D2JD24-F1
#
_entry.id   AF-A0A9D2JD24-F1
#
_cell.length_a   1.000
_cell.length_b   1.000
_cell.length_c   1.000
_cell.angle_alpha   90.00
_cell.angle_beta   90.00
_cell.angle_gamma   90.00
#
_symmetry.space_group_name_H-M   'P 1'
#
loop_
_entity.id
_entity.type
_entity.pdbx_description
1 polymer ?
#
loop_
_entity_poly.entity_id
_entity_poly.type
_entity_poly.pdbx_seq_one_letter_code
_entity_poly.pdbx_strand_id
1 'polypeptide(L)'
;MLRKRSFPVTASRDVIQFKNVIKERLYYREENGSSREISMLDIRAGLPEDVSRYYAVIEMEELPDFYGGIREFRQEPDTGRVYAVLEQPDLVRYETDGSRSLEYAIPLAYADDGGEHPLVKSAEELFREMAADPRGDYVLTEDLDASAVPDSAAAVAGTFSGTLDGNGYRILNLKTSLFETLNGAEIRDLVIEKAAVTAGRRGILADYIRGNSVIEQVFLVDV
;
A
#
# COMPACT_ATOMS: atom_id res chain seq x y z
N MET A 1 -47.30 -0.19 -41.79
CA MET A 1 -46.43 0.87 -41.23
C MET A 1 -45.96 0.43 -39.85
N LEU A 2 -44.64 0.49 -39.62
CA LEU A 2 -43.90 0.01 -38.45
C LEU A 2 -44.34 0.62 -37.11
N ARG A 3 -44.13 -0.12 -36.01
CA ARG A 3 -43.05 0.17 -35.03
C ARG A 3 -42.92 -0.99 -34.03
N LYS A 4 -41.89 -1.82 -34.22
CA LYS A 4 -41.30 -2.65 -33.15
C LYS A 4 -40.72 -1.69 -32.10
N ARG A 5 -41.16 -1.81 -30.85
CA ARG A 5 -40.49 -1.16 -29.72
C ARG A 5 -39.17 -1.92 -29.48
N SER A 6 -38.06 -1.29 -29.82
CA SER A 6 -36.74 -1.72 -29.39
C SER A 6 -36.58 -1.30 -27.93
N PHE A 7 -36.42 -2.28 -27.05
CA PHE A 7 -35.83 -2.02 -25.74
C PHE A 7 -34.32 -2.03 -25.95
N PRO A 8 -33.58 -0.97 -25.56
CA PRO A 8 -32.14 -1.10 -25.41
C PRO A 8 -31.92 -2.08 -24.25
N VAL A 9 -31.32 -3.22 -24.57
CA VAL A 9 -30.68 -4.08 -23.58
C VAL A 9 -29.50 -3.26 -23.06
N THR A 10 -29.70 -2.53 -21.98
CA THR A 10 -28.58 -2.02 -21.19
C THR A 10 -27.93 -3.25 -20.57
N ALA A 11 -26.85 -3.71 -21.20
CA ALA A 11 -25.97 -4.70 -20.61
C ALA A 11 -25.59 -4.22 -19.21
N SER A 12 -25.80 -5.07 -18.21
CA SER A 12 -25.08 -4.97 -16.93
C SER A 12 -23.60 -4.95 -17.30
N ARG A 13 -22.93 -3.80 -17.14
CA ARG A 13 -21.47 -3.83 -17.06
C ARG A 13 -21.19 -4.47 -15.72
N ASP A 14 -20.76 -5.72 -15.74
CA ASP A 14 -20.35 -6.43 -14.53
C ASP A 14 -19.08 -5.74 -14.03
N VAL A 15 -19.26 -4.74 -13.16
CA VAL A 15 -18.18 -4.03 -12.49
C VAL A 15 -17.60 -4.98 -11.46
N ILE A 16 -16.32 -5.34 -11.62
CA ILE A 16 -15.63 -6.18 -10.64
C ILE A 16 -15.22 -5.28 -9.48
N GLN A 17 -15.67 -5.64 -8.28
CA GLN A 17 -15.36 -4.91 -7.07
C GLN A 17 -14.33 -5.68 -6.25
N PHE A 18 -13.10 -5.15 -6.19
CA PHE A 18 -12.07 -5.65 -5.26
C PHE A 18 -12.42 -5.20 -3.85
N LYS A 19 -13.22 -5.99 -3.14
CA LYS A 19 -13.36 -5.93 -1.69
C LYS A 19 -12.64 -7.12 -1.09
N ASN A 20 -12.10 -6.93 0.12
CA ASN A 20 -11.49 -7.98 0.92
C ASN A 20 -10.36 -8.72 0.19
N VAL A 21 -9.46 -7.96 -0.45
CA VAL A 21 -8.24 -8.53 -1.04
C VAL A 21 -7.39 -9.11 0.09
N ILE A 22 -7.08 -10.40 -0.02
CA ILE A 22 -6.23 -11.14 0.92
C ILE A 22 -4.77 -11.01 0.51
N LYS A 23 -4.50 -11.09 -0.79
CA LYS A 23 -3.13 -11.13 -1.29
C LYS A 23 -3.02 -10.68 -2.74
N GLU A 24 -1.93 -9.99 -3.03
CA GLU A 24 -1.59 -9.56 -4.39
C GLU A 24 -0.22 -10.10 -4.76
N ARG A 25 -0.11 -10.65 -5.96
CA ARG A 25 1.14 -11.21 -6.47
C ARG A 25 1.32 -10.87 -7.93
N LEU A 26 2.51 -10.43 -8.29
CA LEU A 26 2.92 -10.22 -9.68
C LEU A 26 3.63 -11.48 -10.20
N TYR A 27 3.30 -11.89 -11.41
CA TYR A 27 3.92 -13.02 -12.09
C TYR A 27 4.43 -12.61 -13.47
N TYR A 28 5.51 -13.24 -13.89
CA TYR A 28 6.01 -13.21 -15.26
C TYR A 28 5.87 -14.60 -15.88
N ARG A 29 5.26 -14.68 -17.06
CA ARG A 29 5.10 -15.91 -17.83
C ARG A 29 6.32 -16.12 -18.72
N GLU A 30 7.04 -17.20 -18.44
CA GLU A 30 8.21 -17.62 -19.20
C GLU A 30 7.77 -18.26 -20.54
N GLU A 31 8.68 -18.32 -21.52
CA GLU A 31 8.38 -18.84 -22.86
C GLU A 31 7.99 -20.33 -22.88
N ASN A 32 8.47 -21.08 -21.90
CA ASN A 32 8.13 -22.49 -21.72
C ASN A 32 6.73 -22.72 -21.10
N GLY A 33 5.97 -21.64 -20.85
CA GLY A 33 4.63 -21.67 -20.26
C GLY A 33 4.63 -21.74 -18.73
N SER A 34 5.79 -21.85 -18.07
CA SER A 34 5.88 -21.72 -16.62
C SER A 34 5.75 -20.26 -16.19
N SER A 35 5.39 -20.03 -14.92
CA SER A 35 5.24 -18.68 -14.37
C SER A 35 6.12 -18.52 -13.15
N ARG A 36 6.78 -17.37 -13.06
CA ARG A 36 7.67 -16.99 -11.96
C ARG A 36 7.07 -15.83 -11.20
N GLU A 37 6.97 -15.95 -9.88
CA GLU A 37 6.55 -14.86 -9.02
C GLU A 37 7.64 -13.78 -9.01
N ILE A 38 7.22 -12.52 -9.20
CA ILE A 38 8.06 -11.34 -9.12
C ILE A 38 7.86 -10.74 -7.74
N SER A 39 8.67 -11.19 -6.77
CA SER A 39 8.65 -10.64 -5.42
C SER A 39 9.30 -9.26 -5.33
N MET A 40 10.11 -8.89 -6.32
CA MET A 40 10.77 -7.59 -6.46
C MET A 40 11.04 -7.32 -7.94
N LEU A 41 10.66 -6.14 -8.42
CA LEU A 41 10.86 -5.71 -9.80
C LEU A 41 12.20 -4.98 -9.93
N ASP A 42 13.14 -5.52 -10.72
CA ASP A 42 14.38 -4.81 -11.05
C ASP A 42 14.09 -3.76 -12.13
N ILE A 43 14.28 -2.48 -11.78
CA ILE A 43 14.05 -1.32 -12.66
C ILE A 43 15.35 -0.55 -12.96
N ARG A 44 16.53 -1.14 -12.72
CA ARG A 44 17.84 -0.50 -13.02
C ARG A 44 18.01 -0.18 -14.50
N ALA A 45 17.33 -0.91 -15.37
CA ALA A 45 17.28 -0.66 -16.82
C ALA A 45 16.08 0.21 -17.25
N GLY A 46 15.33 0.77 -16.30
CA GLY A 46 14.03 1.40 -16.52
C GLY A 46 12.86 0.45 -16.27
N LEU A 47 11.65 1.02 -16.28
CA LEU A 47 10.41 0.25 -16.14
C LEU A 47 10.21 -0.65 -17.39
N PRO A 48 9.73 -1.90 -17.23
CA PRO A 48 9.45 -2.76 -18.38
C PRO A 48 8.39 -2.16 -19.31
N GLU A 49 8.74 -1.95 -20.59
CA GLU A 49 7.80 -1.46 -21.61
C GLU A 49 6.91 -2.60 -22.16
N ASP A 50 7.46 -3.81 -22.32
CA ASP A 50 6.68 -4.99 -22.72
C ASP A 50 6.11 -5.70 -21.50
N VAL A 51 4.82 -5.44 -21.27
CA VAL A 51 4.05 -6.00 -20.15
C VAL A 51 3.27 -7.27 -20.51
N SER A 52 3.34 -7.74 -21.76
CA SER A 52 2.47 -8.81 -22.29
C SER A 52 2.59 -10.17 -21.58
N ARG A 53 3.73 -10.39 -20.91
CA ARG A 53 4.03 -11.59 -20.13
C ARG A 53 3.81 -11.41 -18.63
N TYR A 54 3.51 -10.20 -18.19
CA TYR A 54 3.20 -9.92 -16.79
C TYR A 54 1.71 -10.05 -16.54
N TYR A 55 1.37 -10.66 -15.41
CA TYR A 55 0.00 -10.71 -14.92
C TYR A 55 -0.01 -10.72 -13.40
N ALA A 56 -1.06 -10.15 -12.81
CA ALA A 56 -1.31 -10.18 -11.39
C ALA A 56 -2.28 -11.31 -11.03
N VAL A 57 -2.10 -11.87 -9.83
CA VAL A 57 -3.08 -12.73 -9.17
C VAL A 57 -3.51 -12.03 -7.90
N ILE A 58 -4.81 -11.77 -7.78
CA ILE A 58 -5.43 -11.13 -6.62
C ILE A 58 -6.33 -12.17 -5.95
N GLU A 59 -5.92 -12.60 -4.76
CA GLU A 59 -6.71 -13.48 -3.89
C GLU A 59 -7.69 -12.63 -3.10
N MET A 60 -8.97 -13.03 -3.08
CA MET A 60 -10.04 -12.29 -2.42
C MET A 60 -10.78 -13.20 -1.44
N GLU A 61 -11.24 -12.63 -0.33
CA GLU A 61 -12.06 -13.36 0.63
C GLU A 61 -13.41 -13.71 0.02
N GLU A 62 -13.80 -14.98 0.13
CA GLU A 62 -15.10 -15.51 -0.31
C GLU A 62 -15.42 -15.33 -1.81
N LEU A 63 -14.44 -14.88 -2.61
CA LEU A 63 -14.56 -14.68 -4.06
C LEU A 63 -13.47 -15.46 -4.82
N PRO A 64 -13.69 -15.81 -6.09
CA PRO A 64 -12.66 -16.45 -6.90
C PRO A 64 -11.44 -15.54 -7.10
N ASP A 65 -10.25 -16.13 -7.09
CA ASP A 65 -9.01 -15.42 -7.45
C ASP A 65 -9.15 -14.73 -8.81
N PHE A 66 -8.70 -13.49 -8.86
CA PHE A 66 -8.71 -12.70 -10.06
C PHE A 66 -7.34 -12.74 -10.74
N TYR A 67 -7.34 -12.89 -12.07
CA TYR A 67 -6.15 -12.91 -12.90
C TYR A 67 -6.22 -11.77 -13.91
N GLY A 68 -5.31 -10.79 -13.81
CA GLY A 68 -5.33 -9.60 -14.66
C GLY A 68 -4.00 -9.38 -15.37
N GLY A 69 -4.05 -9.02 -16.65
CA GLY A 69 -2.88 -8.52 -17.37
C GLY A 69 -2.42 -7.17 -16.81
N ILE A 70 -1.13 -6.86 -16.97
CA ILE A 70 -0.57 -5.56 -16.60
C ILE A 70 -0.68 -4.61 -17.80
N ARG A 71 -1.20 -3.41 -17.57
CA ARG A 71 -1.30 -2.31 -18.55
C ARG A 71 0.02 -1.59 -18.72
N GLU A 72 0.63 -1.25 -17.59
CA GLU A 72 1.90 -0.55 -17.49
C GLU A 72 2.49 -0.73 -16.09
N PHE A 73 3.80 -0.60 -15.98
CA PHE A 73 4.42 -0.25 -14.72
C PHE A 73 4.52 1.27 -14.63
N ARG A 74 4.16 1.84 -13.49
CA ARG A 74 4.19 3.27 -13.25
C ARG A 74 5.11 3.56 -12.09
N GLN A 75 6.04 4.50 -12.29
CA GLN A 75 6.81 5.09 -11.20
C GLN A 75 6.22 6.46 -10.86
N GLU A 76 5.88 6.67 -9.58
CA GLU A 76 5.40 7.96 -9.11
C GLU A 76 6.57 8.95 -9.00
N PRO A 77 6.51 10.14 -9.63
CA PRO A 77 7.66 11.05 -9.71
C PRO A 77 8.14 11.58 -8.36
N ASP A 78 7.21 11.81 -7.42
CA ASP A 78 7.51 12.44 -6.14
C ASP A 78 8.15 11.46 -5.16
N THR A 79 7.68 10.21 -5.15
CA THR A 79 8.04 9.19 -4.17
C THR A 79 8.97 8.11 -4.72
N GLY A 80 9.16 8.04 -6.05
CA GLY A 80 9.91 6.99 -6.71
C GLY A 80 9.21 5.61 -6.70
N ARG A 81 7.99 5.51 -6.16
CA ARG A 81 7.28 4.24 -5.96
C ARG A 81 6.87 3.60 -7.27
N VAL A 82 6.95 2.28 -7.31
CA VAL A 82 6.60 1.50 -8.51
C VAL A 82 5.30 0.74 -8.29
N TYR A 83 4.42 0.83 -9.28
CA TYR A 83 3.12 0.18 -9.29
C TYR A 83 2.94 -0.66 -10.57
N ALA A 84 2.30 -1.83 -10.45
CA ALA A 84 1.74 -2.57 -11.57
C ALA A 84 0.28 -2.16 -11.76
N VAL A 85 -0.01 -1.47 -12.87
CA VAL A 85 -1.37 -1.09 -13.24
C VAL A 85 -2.05 -2.25 -13.96
N LEU A 86 -3.28 -2.61 -13.58
CA LEU A 86 -4.06 -3.63 -14.29
C LEU A 86 -4.66 -3.10 -15.61
N GLU A 87 -4.72 -3.97 -16.62
CA GLU A 87 -5.29 -3.68 -17.96
C GLU A 87 -6.81 -3.44 -17.94
N GLN A 88 -7.51 -3.81 -16.87
CA GLN A 88 -8.97 -3.76 -16.86
C GLN A 88 -9.54 -2.37 -16.46
N PRO A 89 -10.29 -1.69 -17.35
CA PRO A 89 -10.79 -0.33 -17.14
C PRO A 89 -12.14 -0.22 -16.40
N ASP A 90 -12.75 -1.32 -15.98
CA ASP A 90 -14.05 -1.35 -15.28
C ASP A 90 -13.90 -1.78 -13.80
N LEU A 91 -12.79 -1.39 -13.17
CA LEU A 91 -12.53 -1.61 -11.74
C LEU A 91 -12.90 -0.36 -10.96
N VAL A 92 -13.77 -0.48 -9.96
CA VAL A 92 -14.14 0.64 -9.08
C VAL A 92 -13.59 0.37 -7.69
N ARG A 93 -12.56 1.12 -7.29
CA ARG A 93 -12.21 1.30 -5.87
C ARG A 93 -13.17 2.34 -5.30
N TYR A 94 -13.85 2.00 -4.21
CA TYR A 94 -14.48 3.00 -3.37
C TYR A 94 -13.44 3.43 -2.35
N GLU A 95 -12.92 4.63 -2.51
CA GLU A 95 -12.14 5.25 -1.44
C GLU A 95 -13.11 5.74 -0.36
N THR A 96 -12.60 5.92 0.86
CA THR A 96 -13.40 6.26 2.05
C THR A 96 -14.16 7.58 1.90
N ASP A 97 -13.80 8.42 0.92
CA ASP A 97 -14.40 9.70 0.57
C ASP A 97 -15.51 9.61 -0.51
N GLY A 98 -15.75 8.43 -1.08
CA GLY A 98 -16.72 8.22 -2.16
C GLY A 98 -16.23 8.56 -3.57
N SER A 99 -14.94 8.87 -3.74
CA SER A 99 -14.32 9.02 -5.05
C SER A 99 -14.19 7.66 -5.76
N ARG A 100 -14.24 7.68 -7.10
CA ARG A 100 -14.15 6.49 -7.96
C ARG A 100 -12.80 6.50 -8.67
N SER A 101 -11.91 5.61 -8.28
CA SER A 101 -10.68 5.34 -9.01
C SER A 101 -11.00 4.26 -10.06
N LEU A 102 -10.86 4.60 -11.34
CA LEU A 102 -11.14 3.75 -12.52
C LEU A 102 -9.98 2.80 -12.87
N GLU A 103 -9.01 2.68 -11.98
CA GLU A 103 -7.75 1.99 -12.20
C GLU A 103 -7.34 1.28 -10.92
N TYR A 104 -6.86 0.04 -11.04
CA TYR A 104 -6.31 -0.72 -9.94
C TYR A 104 -4.79 -0.85 -10.14
N ALA A 105 -4.03 -0.37 -9.17
CA ALA A 105 -2.58 -0.32 -9.20
C ALA A 105 -2.00 -1.03 -7.98
N ILE A 106 -1.23 -2.09 -8.22
CA ILE A 106 -0.62 -2.93 -7.18
C ILE A 106 0.75 -2.34 -6.84
N PRO A 107 1.02 -1.95 -5.57
CA PRO A 107 2.35 -1.52 -5.17
C PRO A 107 3.36 -2.67 -5.28
N LEU A 108 4.57 -2.38 -5.74
CA LEU A 108 5.61 -3.39 -5.93
C LEU A 108 6.86 -3.07 -5.11
N ALA A 109 7.46 -4.11 -4.54
CA ALA A 109 8.86 -4.02 -4.15
C ALA A 109 9.68 -3.87 -5.43
N TYR A 110 10.71 -3.03 -5.40
CA TYR A 110 11.54 -2.81 -6.57
C TYR A 110 13.01 -2.63 -6.19
N ALA A 111 13.88 -2.79 -7.18
CA ALA A 111 15.29 -2.51 -7.04
C ALA A 111 15.73 -1.53 -8.12
N ASP A 112 16.49 -0.51 -7.74
CA ASP A 112 17.03 0.50 -8.63
C ASP A 112 18.54 0.71 -8.36
N ASP A 113 19.08 1.82 -8.85
CA ASP A 113 20.47 2.20 -8.61
C ASP A 113 20.72 2.67 -7.16
N GLY A 114 19.66 3.04 -6.44
CA GLY A 114 19.69 3.45 -5.04
C GLY A 114 19.64 2.29 -4.04
N GLY A 115 19.13 1.13 -4.45
CA GLY A 115 19.12 -0.07 -3.62
C GLY A 115 17.90 -0.96 -3.85
N GLU A 116 17.57 -1.74 -2.82
CA GLU A 116 16.35 -2.54 -2.77
C GLU A 116 15.29 -1.81 -1.93
N HIS A 117 14.06 -1.79 -2.42
CA HIS A 117 12.91 -1.12 -1.81
C HIS A 117 11.81 -2.17 -1.58
N PRO A 118 11.83 -2.88 -0.44
CA PRO A 118 10.86 -3.95 -0.16
C PRO A 118 9.46 -3.41 0.14
N LEU A 119 8.44 -4.26 -0.03
CA LEU A 119 7.11 -4.01 0.55
C LEU A 119 7.11 -4.49 2.00
N VAL A 120 6.49 -3.70 2.86
CA VAL A 120 6.49 -3.98 4.29
C VAL A 120 5.31 -4.87 4.68
N LYS A 121 5.59 -6.06 5.24
CA LYS A 121 4.60 -7.14 5.40
C LYS A 121 4.05 -7.33 6.82
N SER A 122 4.59 -6.62 7.82
CA SER A 122 4.10 -6.66 9.21
C SER A 122 4.47 -5.38 9.95
N ALA A 123 3.75 -5.08 11.04
CA ALA A 123 4.04 -3.94 11.89
C ALA A 123 5.47 -4.00 12.49
N GLU A 124 5.88 -5.16 13.00
CA GLU A 124 7.21 -5.33 13.60
C GLU A 124 8.34 -5.18 12.58
N GLU A 125 8.15 -5.69 11.37
CA GLU A 125 9.12 -5.52 10.29
C GLU A 125 9.22 -4.05 9.87
N LEU A 126 8.08 -3.39 9.67
CA LEU A 126 8.03 -1.96 9.37
C LEU A 126 8.83 -1.14 10.39
N PHE A 127 8.52 -1.34 11.67
CA PHE A 127 9.08 -0.52 12.73
C PHE A 127 10.58 -0.77 12.91
N ARG A 128 11.01 -2.03 12.74
CA ARG A 128 12.42 -2.40 12.73
C ARG A 128 13.17 -1.76 11.56
N GLU A 129 12.59 -1.77 10.36
CA GLU A 129 13.21 -1.15 9.19
C GLU A 129 13.29 0.36 9.35
N MET A 130 12.21 1.03 9.77
CA MET A 130 12.22 2.47 10.05
C MET A 130 13.24 2.86 11.13
N ALA A 131 13.49 2.00 12.11
CA ALA A 131 14.52 2.22 13.12
C ALA A 131 15.95 1.99 12.58
N ALA A 132 16.12 1.08 11.61
CA ALA A 132 17.40 0.77 10.99
C ALA A 132 17.80 1.78 9.91
N ASP A 133 16.83 2.26 9.12
CA ASP A 133 16.99 3.32 8.12
C ASP A 133 15.99 4.47 8.37
N PRO A 134 16.27 5.36 9.33
CA PRO A 134 15.37 6.43 9.73
C PRO A 134 15.21 7.56 8.70
N ARG A 135 15.85 7.44 7.53
CA ARG A 135 15.70 8.38 6.41
C ARG A 135 14.98 7.76 5.23
N GLY A 136 14.61 6.48 5.30
CA GLY A 136 13.91 5.78 4.25
C GLY A 136 12.48 6.24 4.07
N ASP A 137 11.90 5.84 2.93
CA ASP A 137 10.52 6.10 2.56
C ASP A 137 9.70 4.81 2.63
N TYR A 138 8.66 4.81 3.46
CA TYR A 138 7.87 3.63 3.80
C TYR A 138 6.41 3.82 3.41
N VAL A 139 5.77 2.74 2.93
CA VAL A 139 4.37 2.75 2.49
C VAL A 139 3.65 1.55 3.06
N LEU A 140 2.46 1.78 3.60
CA LEU A 140 1.57 0.68 3.94
C LEU A 140 0.86 0.17 2.68
N THR A 141 0.87 -1.15 2.50
CA THR A 141 0.14 -1.83 1.42
C THR A 141 -1.04 -2.64 1.93
N GLU A 142 -1.16 -2.75 3.25
CA GLU A 142 -2.23 -3.45 3.95
C GLU A 142 -2.37 -2.85 5.35
N ASP A 143 -3.49 -3.14 6.01
CA ASP A 143 -3.68 -2.81 7.40
C ASP A 143 -2.72 -3.66 8.26
N LEU A 144 -1.96 -3.03 9.16
CA LEU A 144 -0.98 -3.70 10.02
C LEU A 144 -1.49 -3.82 11.46
N ASP A 145 -1.55 -5.03 11.99
CA ASP A 145 -1.84 -5.27 13.40
C ASP A 145 -0.57 -5.18 14.25
N ALA A 146 -0.49 -4.15 15.10
CA ALA A 146 0.64 -3.92 16.00
C ALA A 146 0.45 -4.55 17.40
N SER A 147 -0.53 -5.44 17.59
CA SER A 147 -0.83 -6.05 18.89
C SER A 147 0.32 -6.87 19.49
N ALA A 148 1.20 -7.41 18.64
CA ALA A 148 2.39 -8.18 19.03
C ALA A 148 3.66 -7.32 19.22
N VAL A 149 3.59 -6.01 18.90
CA VAL A 149 4.70 -5.07 19.11
C VAL A 149 4.91 -4.81 20.60
N PRO A 150 6.15 -4.92 21.12
CA PRO A 150 6.46 -4.62 22.52
C PRO A 150 6.18 -3.16 22.90
N ASP A 151 5.68 -2.92 24.12
CA ASP A 151 5.33 -1.59 24.63
C ASP A 151 6.43 -0.94 25.51
N SER A 152 7.58 -1.62 25.67
CA SER A 152 8.69 -1.15 26.51
C SER A 152 9.40 0.09 25.94
N ALA A 153 9.32 0.32 24.63
CA ALA A 153 9.84 1.48 23.91
C ALA A 153 8.75 2.06 22.99
N ALA A 154 9.01 3.20 22.36
CA ALA A 154 8.23 3.57 21.17
C ALA A 154 8.44 2.50 20.09
N ALA A 155 7.44 2.28 19.24
CA ALA A 155 7.49 1.26 18.20
C ALA A 155 8.69 1.49 17.26
N VAL A 156 8.88 2.73 16.81
CA VAL A 156 10.10 3.21 16.17
C VAL A 156 10.91 4.02 17.17
N ALA A 157 11.93 3.40 17.75
CA ALA A 157 12.85 4.05 18.68
C ALA A 157 13.82 5.00 17.95
N GLY A 158 14.28 6.04 18.65
CA GLY A 158 15.22 7.03 18.12
C GLY A 158 14.55 8.17 17.35
N THR A 159 15.27 8.71 16.36
CA THR A 159 14.79 9.84 15.53
C THR A 159 14.53 9.36 14.12
N PHE A 160 13.27 9.45 13.70
CA PHE A 160 12.84 9.24 12.33
C PHE A 160 12.75 10.59 11.60
N SER A 161 13.24 10.61 10.37
CA SER A 161 13.40 11.79 9.50
C SER A 161 13.03 11.54 8.04
N GLY A 162 12.60 10.32 7.70
CA GLY A 162 12.13 9.94 6.36
C GLY A 162 10.62 10.11 6.23
N THR A 163 10.02 9.29 5.36
CA THR A 163 8.58 9.35 5.06
C THR A 163 7.86 8.08 5.51
N LEU A 164 6.69 8.22 6.12
CA LEU A 164 5.73 7.13 6.27
C LEU A 164 4.40 7.55 5.64
N ASP A 165 4.02 6.84 4.58
CA ASP A 165 2.75 7.00 3.89
C ASP A 165 1.82 5.83 4.20
N GLY A 166 0.74 6.12 4.89
CA GLY A 166 -0.26 5.12 5.22
C GLY A 166 -1.08 4.66 4.02
N ASN A 167 -1.09 5.38 2.89
CA ASN A 167 -1.83 5.03 1.67
C ASN A 167 -3.31 4.66 1.94
N GLY A 168 -3.90 5.26 2.98
CA GLY A 168 -5.26 5.00 3.47
C GLY A 168 -5.42 3.75 4.35
N TYR A 169 -4.36 2.99 4.60
CA TYR A 169 -4.32 1.83 5.48
C TYR A 169 -4.13 2.20 6.95
N ARG A 170 -4.39 1.22 7.81
CA ARG A 170 -4.42 1.35 9.26
C ARG A 170 -3.20 0.70 9.91
N ILE A 171 -2.75 1.29 11.00
CA ILE A 171 -2.01 0.59 12.05
C ILE A 171 -2.97 0.34 13.22
N LEU A 172 -3.28 -0.91 13.49
CA LEU A 172 -4.24 -1.33 14.51
C LEU A 172 -3.56 -1.70 15.83
N ASN A 173 -4.28 -1.54 16.94
CA ASN A 173 -3.95 -2.15 18.24
C ASN A 173 -2.58 -1.74 18.83
N LEU A 174 -2.08 -0.55 18.46
CA LEU A 174 -0.78 -0.05 18.91
C LEU A 174 -0.78 0.23 20.42
N LYS A 175 0.14 -0.38 21.18
CA LYS A 175 0.21 -0.27 22.66
C LYS A 175 1.19 0.80 23.18
N THR A 176 1.88 1.48 22.27
CA THR A 176 2.93 2.47 22.56
C THR A 176 2.89 3.63 21.54
N SER A 177 3.75 4.64 21.67
CA SER A 177 3.90 5.67 20.63
C SER A 177 4.44 5.03 19.35
N LEU A 178 3.91 5.42 18.18
CA LEU A 178 4.42 4.93 16.90
C LEU A 178 5.88 5.36 16.70
N PHE A 179 6.19 6.62 17.00
CA PHE A 179 7.55 7.16 16.93
C PHE A 179 8.02 7.68 18.29
N GLU A 180 9.32 7.52 18.60
CA GLU A 180 9.91 8.26 19.71
C GLU A 180 10.08 9.74 19.32
N THR A 181 10.83 10.03 18.25
CA THR A 181 11.03 11.40 17.77
C THR A 181 10.85 11.48 16.26
N LEU A 182 10.00 12.40 15.82
CA LEU A 182 9.96 12.89 14.44
C LEU A 182 10.80 14.17 14.33
N ASN A 183 11.71 14.22 13.37
CA ASN A 183 12.56 15.40 13.11
C ASN A 183 12.76 15.62 11.61
N GLY A 184 11.96 16.52 11.03
CA GLY A 184 11.96 16.75 9.58
C GLY A 184 11.32 15.62 8.76
N ALA A 185 10.66 14.67 9.43
CA ALA A 185 9.92 13.58 8.79
C ALA A 185 8.59 14.04 8.14
N GLU A 186 8.12 13.29 7.15
CA GLU A 186 6.80 13.41 6.52
C GLU A 186 5.94 12.19 6.87
N ILE A 187 4.81 12.40 7.55
CA ILE A 187 3.85 11.32 7.86
C ILE A 187 2.51 11.68 7.23
N ARG A 188 2.00 10.83 6.35
CA ARG A 188 0.76 11.11 5.62
C ARG A 188 -0.17 9.91 5.44
N ASP A 189 -1.44 10.20 5.17
CA ASP A 189 -2.47 9.24 4.74
C ASP A 189 -2.59 7.99 5.63
N LEU A 190 -2.39 8.17 6.93
CA LEU A 190 -2.30 7.09 7.91
C LEU A 190 -3.46 7.13 8.90
N VAL A 191 -4.08 5.98 9.14
CA VAL A 191 -5.03 5.80 10.24
C VAL A 191 -4.36 4.98 11.33
N ILE A 192 -4.42 5.44 12.59
CA ILE A 192 -4.06 4.63 13.75
C ILE A 192 -5.35 4.32 14.48
N GLU A 193 -5.72 3.03 14.51
CA GLU A 193 -7.00 2.56 15.04
C GLU A 193 -6.79 1.71 16.30
N LYS A 194 -7.62 1.88 17.33
CA LYS A 194 -7.58 1.06 18.57
C LYS A 194 -6.23 1.11 19.28
N ALA A 195 -5.56 2.27 19.22
CA ALA A 195 -4.34 2.46 19.99
C ALA A 195 -4.66 2.50 21.49
N ALA A 196 -3.94 1.70 22.28
CA ALA A 196 -4.07 1.61 23.73
C ALA A 196 -2.74 1.97 24.39
N VAL A 197 -2.30 3.21 24.19
CA VAL A 197 -0.98 3.69 24.64
C VAL A 197 -0.96 3.83 26.17
N THR A 198 -0.08 3.08 26.82
CA THR A 198 0.02 3.04 28.29
C THR A 198 1.01 4.09 28.85
N ALA A 199 1.08 4.18 30.19
CA ALA A 199 1.82 5.22 30.88
C ALA A 199 3.33 5.22 30.55
N GLY A 200 3.88 6.39 30.22
CA GLY A 200 5.30 6.60 29.88
C GLY A 200 5.52 7.20 28.49
N ARG A 201 4.47 7.28 27.67
CA ARG A 201 4.46 7.91 26.35
C ARG A 201 3.81 9.28 26.38
N ARG A 202 4.15 10.15 25.42
CA ARG A 202 3.62 11.53 25.33
C ARG A 202 2.50 11.68 24.30
N GLY A 203 2.38 10.75 23.35
CA GLY A 203 1.36 10.78 22.31
C GLY A 203 1.28 9.47 21.55
N ILE A 204 0.18 9.24 20.83
CA ILE A 204 -0.02 8.01 20.04
C ILE A 204 0.88 8.00 18.81
N LEU A 205 0.94 9.11 18.07
CA LEU A 205 1.79 9.21 16.88
C LEU A 205 3.27 9.32 17.25
N ALA A 206 3.63 10.22 18.16
CA ALA A 206 5.03 10.41 18.54
C ALA A 206 5.20 10.94 19.97
N ASP A 207 6.34 10.64 20.60
CA ASP A 207 6.70 11.28 21.87
C ASP A 207 7.16 12.74 21.66
N TYR A 208 7.85 13.02 20.54
CA TYR A 208 8.26 14.37 20.14
C TYR A 208 8.11 14.58 18.63
N ILE A 209 7.59 15.75 18.24
CA ILE A 209 7.54 16.20 16.83
C ILE A 209 8.32 17.51 16.74
N ARG A 210 9.36 17.54 15.91
CA ARG A 210 10.31 18.67 15.80
C ARG A 210 10.81 18.81 14.36
N GLY A 211 11.66 19.81 14.12
CA GLY A 211 12.40 19.93 12.86
C GLY A 211 11.54 20.22 11.63
N ASN A 212 10.40 20.86 11.80
CA ASN A 212 9.42 21.11 10.73
C ASN A 212 8.88 19.82 10.07
N SER A 213 8.73 18.74 10.85
CA SER A 213 7.99 17.57 10.39
C SER A 213 6.60 17.93 9.87
N VAL A 214 6.21 17.29 8.76
CA VAL A 214 4.93 17.47 8.10
C VAL A 214 4.04 16.29 8.46
N ILE A 215 2.84 16.57 8.99
CA ILE A 215 1.84 15.56 9.35
C ILE A 215 0.55 15.91 8.60
N GLU A 216 0.16 15.09 7.65
CA GLU A 216 -0.95 15.38 6.73
C GLU A 216 -1.91 14.19 6.67
N GLN A 217 -3.23 14.42 6.82
CA GLN A 217 -4.22 13.34 6.71
C GLN A 217 -3.94 12.13 7.62
N VAL A 218 -3.43 12.39 8.83
CA VAL A 218 -3.22 11.37 9.87
C VAL A 218 -4.38 11.40 10.86
N PHE A 219 -5.07 10.27 11.01
CA PHE A 219 -6.25 10.14 11.85
C PHE A 219 -6.02 9.15 12.98
N LEU A 220 -6.52 9.49 14.18
CA LEU A 220 -6.58 8.59 15.32
C LEU A 220 -8.05 8.19 15.53
N VAL A 221 -8.33 6.89 15.50
CA VAL A 221 -9.69 6.34 15.55
C VAL A 221 -9.79 5.31 16.68
N ASP A 222 -10.89 5.34 17.44
CA ASP A 222 -11.16 4.41 18.54
C ASP A 222 -10.02 4.31 19.57
N VAL A 223 -9.47 5.46 19.96
CA VAL A 223 -8.31 5.60 20.89
C VAL A 223 -8.69 5.94 22.32
#